data_AF-A0A1F3PN41-F1
#
_entry.id   AF-A0A1F3PN41-F1
#
_cell.length_a   1.000
_cell.length_b   1.000
_cell.length_c   1.000
_cell.angle_alpha   90.00
_cell.angle_beta   90.00
_cell.angle_gamma   90.00
#
_symmetry.space_group_name_H-M   'P 1'
#
loop_
_entity.id
_entity.type
_entity.pdbx_description
1 polymer ?
#
loop_
_entity_poly.entity_id
_entity_poly.type
_entity_poly.pdbx_seq_one_letter_code
_entity_poly.pdbx_strand_id
1 'polypeptide(L)'
;MKKPVFYFLFILISASFTHAETIHVDIKNGTPLSALYIVPSDKFSGDWGKTLLKNGIHDPFETVFKFPHDMYVYTLSFDFEPKKKYHIKMNDEFGTEGIVENMVLSEVQHIIFMYYQADNKYFCRNHGYRAEDPKIVYNSDGDNLKALHSPEEIIARHDQIKDFYFDGNFEEEPIDEAIFKPGKLSERQKQSGSKTVNFIRFLAGVDDNIQLDENLNDLSQHAAILYSAGINPEDNIEFELFMSEDFYKKAKLGYANTIKARLCSGSIYRVLIQLAYDVRNCTVNQSGNRRKLLSPYLNKMGIGQCDNYTTLYISDLDKTKKFPLPAICWPAPGYFPTEFFGIGHLWSCTLDPEKFKTPDPEKVKVIISRINDKKSWTLDNSMSAEDDYSGYLKVSNKAALDNTILFRPPVEINEENKYYYNYYVNYSIYTVKITGLQDLKGKSAELKYTVRFFSLGDW
;
A
#
# COMPACT_ATOMS: atom_id res chain seq x y z
N MET A 1 15.42 3.55 -29.98
CA MET A 1 13.98 3.62 -29.64
C MET A 1 13.49 5.03 -29.92
N LYS A 2 12.37 5.19 -30.65
CA LYS A 2 11.75 6.52 -30.86
C LYS A 2 11.27 7.03 -29.49
N LYS A 3 11.45 8.33 -29.21
CA LYS A 3 10.84 8.95 -28.02
C LYS A 3 9.32 8.84 -28.14
N PRO A 4 8.58 8.45 -27.08
CA PRO A 4 7.13 8.48 -27.10
C PRO A 4 6.66 9.91 -27.39
N VAL A 5 5.66 10.04 -28.24
CA VAL A 5 5.02 11.32 -28.57
C VAL A 5 3.73 11.39 -27.76
N PHE A 6 3.66 12.34 -26.84
CA PHE A 6 2.48 12.56 -26.02
C PHE A 6 1.59 13.62 -26.65
N TYR A 7 0.28 13.36 -26.67
CA TYR A 7 -0.72 14.35 -27.04
C TYR A 7 -1.54 14.68 -25.79
N PHE A 8 -1.60 15.97 -25.47
CA PHE A 8 -2.50 16.51 -24.46
C PHE A 8 -3.80 16.94 -25.17
N LEU A 9 -4.95 16.60 -24.59
CA LEU A 9 -6.24 17.11 -25.02
C LEU A 9 -6.89 17.81 -23.83
N PHE A 10 -7.21 19.09 -24.03
CA PHE A 10 -7.83 19.93 -23.00
C PHE A 10 -9.33 20.05 -23.28
N ILE A 11 -10.17 19.68 -22.32
CA ILE A 11 -11.62 19.89 -22.39
C ILE A 11 -12.06 20.79 -21.24
N LEU A 12 -12.66 21.92 -21.59
CA LEU A 12 -13.30 22.84 -20.64
C LEU A 12 -14.82 22.62 -20.70
N ILE A 13 -15.42 22.31 -19.55
CA ILE A 13 -16.87 22.15 -19.43
C ILE A 13 -17.41 23.28 -18.54
N SER A 14 -18.30 24.09 -19.09
CA SER A 14 -18.99 25.15 -18.36
C SER A 14 -20.49 25.10 -18.62
N ALA A 15 -21.27 25.46 -17.60
CA ALA A 15 -22.72 25.46 -17.63
C ALA A 15 -23.34 26.63 -18.41
N SER A 16 -22.56 27.64 -18.81
CA SER A 16 -23.09 28.92 -19.31
C SER A 16 -22.51 29.41 -20.64
N PHE A 17 -21.60 28.67 -21.27
CA PHE A 17 -21.15 29.02 -22.62
C PHE A 17 -22.16 28.59 -23.67
N THR A 18 -22.58 29.52 -24.53
CA THR A 18 -23.52 29.24 -25.65
C THR A 18 -22.81 28.92 -26.96
N HIS A 19 -21.49 29.13 -27.04
CA HIS A 19 -20.66 28.92 -28.23
C HIS A 19 -19.27 28.37 -27.85
N ALA A 20 -18.66 27.55 -28.71
CA ALA A 20 -17.30 27.06 -28.53
C ALA A 20 -16.30 28.18 -28.86
N GLU A 21 -15.42 28.54 -27.93
CA GLU A 21 -14.29 29.45 -28.17
C GLU A 21 -12.97 28.67 -28.22
N THR A 22 -12.01 29.15 -29.01
CA THR A 22 -10.65 28.60 -29.08
C THR A 22 -9.73 29.49 -28.25
N ILE A 23 -9.19 28.98 -27.14
CA ILE A 23 -8.14 29.68 -26.37
C ILE A 23 -6.79 29.18 -26.88
N HIS A 24 -5.89 30.11 -27.19
CA HIS A 24 -4.52 29.81 -27.56
C HIS A 24 -3.69 29.47 -26.31
N VAL A 25 -3.05 28.30 -26.30
CA VAL A 25 -2.12 27.87 -25.26
C VAL A 25 -0.70 27.93 -25.84
N ASP A 26 0.17 28.75 -25.25
CA ASP A 26 1.57 28.84 -25.64
C ASP A 26 2.39 27.78 -24.90
N ILE A 27 2.92 26.81 -25.63
CA ILE A 27 3.78 25.75 -25.09
C ILE A 27 5.22 26.04 -25.52
N LYS A 28 6.13 26.23 -24.54
CA LYS A 28 7.57 26.26 -24.82
C LYS A 28 8.06 24.83 -25.04
N ASN A 29 8.75 24.62 -26.18
CA ASN A 29 9.42 23.38 -26.62
C ASN A 29 8.66 22.44 -27.58
N GLY A 30 8.02 23.01 -28.61
CA GLY A 30 8.19 22.50 -29.99
C GLY A 30 7.45 21.23 -30.41
N THR A 31 6.47 20.74 -29.65
CA THR A 31 5.56 19.69 -30.15
C THR A 31 4.19 20.32 -30.43
N PRO A 32 3.64 20.24 -31.65
CA PRO A 32 2.36 20.85 -31.97
C PRO A 32 1.24 20.08 -31.28
N LEU A 33 0.49 20.78 -30.43
CA LEU A 33 -0.68 20.22 -29.78
C LEU A 33 -1.94 20.61 -30.56
N SER A 34 -2.77 19.63 -30.85
CA SER A 34 -4.07 19.82 -31.52
C SER A 34 -5.19 19.97 -30.50
N ALA A 35 -5.76 21.19 -30.50
CA ALA A 35 -7.11 21.61 -30.07
C ALA A 35 -7.49 21.56 -28.57
N LEU A 36 -7.85 22.75 -28.05
CA LEU A 36 -8.70 22.93 -26.88
C LEU A 36 -10.17 22.89 -27.33
N TYR A 37 -10.99 22.02 -26.74
CA TYR A 37 -12.42 22.00 -27.00
C TYR A 37 -13.20 22.53 -25.80
N ILE A 38 -13.94 23.62 -26.01
CA ILE A 38 -14.92 24.15 -25.07
C ILE A 38 -16.29 23.62 -25.48
N VAL A 39 -16.93 22.82 -24.63
CA VAL A 39 -18.24 22.24 -24.94
C VAL A 39 -19.27 22.69 -23.89
N PRO A 40 -20.38 23.32 -24.32
CA PRO A 40 -21.51 23.63 -23.45
C PRO A 40 -22.05 22.36 -22.78
N SER A 41 -22.36 22.42 -21.48
CA SER A 41 -22.82 21.24 -20.72
C SER A 41 -24.10 20.59 -21.29
N ASP A 42 -24.96 21.38 -21.94
CA ASP A 42 -26.20 20.96 -22.60
C ASP A 42 -25.99 20.30 -23.97
N LYS A 43 -24.83 20.55 -24.62
CA LYS A 43 -24.45 19.95 -25.91
C LYS A 43 -23.54 18.73 -25.78
N PHE A 44 -23.25 18.31 -24.56
CA PHE A 44 -22.50 17.09 -24.24
C PHE A 44 -23.40 15.83 -24.46
N SER A 45 -23.89 15.62 -25.68
CA SER A 45 -25.07 14.79 -25.98
C SER A 45 -24.80 13.35 -26.42
N GLY A 46 -23.62 12.78 -26.13
CA GLY A 46 -23.34 11.34 -26.30
C GLY A 46 -23.63 10.52 -25.04
N ASP A 47 -23.87 9.21 -25.17
CA ASP A 47 -24.08 8.29 -24.03
C ASP A 47 -22.93 8.34 -23.01
N TRP A 48 -21.72 8.64 -23.47
CA TRP A 48 -20.54 8.93 -22.67
C TRP A 48 -20.70 10.18 -21.79
N GLY A 49 -21.16 11.29 -22.37
CA GLY A 49 -21.36 12.55 -21.67
C GLY A 49 -22.42 12.48 -20.58
N LYS A 50 -23.51 11.76 -20.87
CA LYS A 50 -24.58 11.48 -19.90
C LYS A 50 -24.11 10.58 -18.75
N THR A 51 -23.14 9.69 -18.98
CA THR A 51 -22.60 8.78 -17.95
C THR A 51 -21.65 9.53 -17.01
N LEU A 52 -20.79 10.41 -17.54
CA LEU A 52 -19.92 11.31 -16.77
C LEU A 52 -20.73 12.29 -15.89
N LEU A 53 -21.80 12.87 -16.43
CA LEU A 53 -22.66 13.80 -15.69
C LEU A 53 -23.54 13.10 -14.63
N LYS A 54 -23.93 11.83 -14.86
CA LYS A 54 -24.80 11.07 -13.95
C LYS A 54 -24.07 10.45 -12.76
N ASN A 55 -22.77 10.18 -12.89
CA ASN A 55 -21.96 9.57 -11.83
C ASN A 55 -21.28 10.58 -10.88
N GLY A 56 -21.47 11.89 -11.11
CA GLY A 56 -20.89 12.97 -10.29
C GLY A 56 -19.40 13.19 -10.62
N ILE A 57 -19.05 14.42 -11.00
CA ILE A 57 -17.66 14.86 -11.21
C ILE A 57 -17.14 15.31 -9.84
N HIS A 58 -16.87 14.36 -8.93
CA HIS A 58 -16.52 14.69 -7.54
C HIS A 58 -15.25 14.01 -6.99
N ASP A 59 -14.39 13.42 -7.82
CA ASP A 59 -13.10 12.89 -7.35
C ASP A 59 -11.99 12.94 -8.43
N PRO A 60 -10.74 13.32 -8.13
CA PRO A 60 -9.61 13.26 -9.07
C PRO A 60 -9.02 11.86 -9.32
N PHE A 61 -9.74 10.77 -9.02
CA PHE A 61 -9.21 9.41 -9.20
C PHE A 61 -10.15 8.47 -9.97
N GLU A 62 -9.61 8.01 -11.10
CA GLU A 62 -9.96 6.84 -11.93
C GLU A 62 -11.45 6.48 -12.08
N THR A 63 -12.10 7.05 -13.10
CA THR A 63 -13.08 6.27 -13.88
C THR A 63 -12.43 5.84 -15.20
N VAL A 64 -11.91 4.61 -15.26
CA VAL A 64 -11.35 4.05 -16.51
C VAL A 64 -12.50 3.67 -17.43
N PHE A 65 -12.82 4.53 -18.40
CA PHE A 65 -13.74 4.18 -19.48
C PHE A 65 -12.97 3.39 -20.55
N LYS A 66 -13.44 2.18 -20.86
CA LYS A 66 -12.88 1.37 -21.94
C LYS A 66 -13.39 1.90 -23.27
N PHE A 67 -12.58 2.71 -23.96
CA PHE A 67 -12.89 3.18 -25.31
C PHE A 67 -12.63 2.09 -26.36
N PRO A 68 -13.19 2.21 -27.59
CA PRO A 68 -12.98 1.23 -28.65
C PRO A 68 -11.53 1.11 -29.13
N HIS A 69 -10.66 2.05 -28.80
CA HIS A 69 -9.22 2.01 -29.06
C HIS A 69 -8.51 2.42 -27.77
N ASP A 70 -7.42 1.71 -27.41
CA ASP A 70 -6.64 1.80 -26.17
C ASP A 70 -6.38 3.24 -25.69
N MET A 71 -7.39 3.86 -25.09
CA MET A 71 -7.40 5.25 -24.65
C MET A 71 -7.73 5.25 -23.16
N TYR A 72 -6.77 5.68 -22.36
CA TYR A 72 -6.93 5.87 -20.92
C TYR A 72 -7.19 7.34 -20.66
N VAL A 73 -8.32 7.66 -20.02
CA VAL A 73 -8.70 9.03 -19.70
C VAL A 73 -8.52 9.24 -18.20
N TYR A 74 -7.64 10.18 -17.83
CA TYR A 74 -7.38 10.57 -16.44
C TYR A 74 -8.00 11.95 -16.19
N THR A 75 -9.05 12.01 -15.39
CA THR A 75 -9.72 13.28 -15.08
C THR A 75 -9.12 13.91 -13.82
N LEU A 76 -8.50 15.08 -13.96
CA LEU A 76 -8.13 15.94 -12.85
C LEU A 76 -9.15 17.08 -12.78
N SER A 77 -9.93 17.15 -11.70
CA SER A 77 -10.86 18.25 -11.44
C SER A 77 -10.25 19.21 -10.43
N PHE A 78 -10.34 20.51 -10.72
CA PHE A 78 -9.96 21.58 -9.80
C PHE A 78 -11.11 22.59 -9.74
N ASP A 79 -11.44 23.04 -8.53
CA ASP A 79 -12.37 24.14 -8.32
C ASP A 79 -11.62 25.47 -8.48
N PHE A 80 -12.05 26.30 -9.41
CA PHE A 80 -11.46 27.62 -9.67
C PHE A 80 -12.41 28.74 -9.21
N GLU A 81 -11.90 29.69 -8.44
CA GLU A 81 -12.58 30.97 -8.18
C GLU A 81 -12.80 31.74 -9.49
N PRO A 82 -14.02 32.24 -9.76
CA PRO A 82 -14.34 33.04 -10.93
C PRO A 82 -13.49 34.31 -11.02
N LYS A 83 -13.12 34.71 -12.25
CA LYS A 83 -12.40 35.95 -12.57
C LYS A 83 -10.99 36.10 -11.96
N LYS A 84 -10.48 35.04 -11.32
CA LYS A 84 -9.09 34.95 -10.86
C LYS A 84 -8.20 34.47 -12.01
N LYS A 85 -7.00 35.03 -12.11
CA LYS A 85 -5.99 34.59 -13.07
C LYS A 85 -5.25 33.41 -12.48
N TYR A 86 -5.16 32.33 -13.24
CA TYR A 86 -4.39 31.15 -12.87
C TYR A 86 -3.14 31.02 -13.74
N HIS A 87 -2.06 30.59 -13.10
CA HIS A 87 -0.86 30.12 -13.76
C HIS A 87 -0.73 28.64 -13.46
N ILE A 88 -0.94 27.81 -14.47
CA ILE A 88 -0.87 26.35 -14.33
C ILE A 88 0.40 25.90 -15.02
N LYS A 89 1.35 25.42 -14.20
CA LYS A 89 2.59 24.80 -14.67
C LYS A 89 2.46 23.29 -14.51
N MET A 90 2.61 22.57 -15.61
CA MET A 90 2.60 21.12 -15.64
C MET A 90 3.93 20.61 -16.17
N ASN A 91 4.54 19.67 -15.45
CA ASN A 91 5.75 18.98 -15.89
C ASN A 91 5.40 17.51 -16.08
N ASP A 92 5.77 16.93 -17.22
CA ASP A 92 5.78 15.47 -17.36
C ASP A 92 7.09 14.86 -16.83
N GLU A 93 7.12 13.53 -16.71
CA GLU A 93 8.29 12.77 -16.25
C GLU A 93 9.50 12.84 -17.21
N PHE A 94 9.34 13.49 -18.36
CA PHE A 94 10.37 13.70 -19.39
C PHE A 94 10.85 15.16 -19.47
N GLY A 95 10.36 16.04 -18.60
CA GLY A 95 10.74 17.45 -18.54
C GLY A 95 10.05 18.35 -19.58
N THR A 96 8.96 17.89 -20.20
CA THR A 96 8.11 18.74 -21.06
C THR A 96 7.26 19.64 -20.17
N GLU A 97 7.34 20.95 -20.43
CA GLU A 97 6.62 21.97 -19.66
C GLU A 97 5.41 22.47 -20.45
N GLY A 98 4.22 22.26 -19.90
CA GLY A 98 2.99 22.90 -20.36
C GLY A 98 2.69 24.12 -19.48
N ILE A 99 2.57 25.30 -20.08
CA ILE A 99 2.20 26.52 -19.37
C ILE A 99 0.87 27.03 -19.93
N VAL A 100 -0.11 27.22 -19.04
CA VAL A 100 -1.33 27.97 -19.37
C VAL A 100 -1.24 29.33 -18.69
N GLU A 101 -1.05 30.38 -19.47
CA GLU A 101 -0.99 31.76 -19.01
C GLU A 101 -2.31 32.50 -19.26
N ASN A 102 -2.64 33.44 -18.37
CA ASN A 102 -3.75 34.39 -18.53
C ASN A 102 -5.13 33.77 -18.71
N MET A 103 -5.36 32.57 -18.17
CA MET A 103 -6.69 31.99 -18.12
C MET A 103 -7.59 32.83 -17.20
N VAL A 104 -8.58 33.50 -17.77
CA VAL A 104 -9.62 34.23 -17.04
C VAL A 104 -10.92 33.45 -17.20
N LEU A 105 -11.26 32.68 -16.18
CA LEU A 105 -12.47 31.87 -16.16
C LEU A 105 -13.63 32.75 -15.70
N SER A 106 -14.54 33.09 -16.61
CA SER A 106 -15.72 33.88 -16.26
C SER A 106 -16.67 33.07 -15.37
N GLU A 107 -16.94 31.81 -15.73
CA GLU A 107 -17.96 30.93 -15.11
C GLU A 107 -17.66 29.42 -15.32
N VAL A 108 -16.39 29.01 -15.29
CA VAL A 108 -16.03 27.59 -15.45
C VAL A 108 -16.11 26.89 -14.10
N GLN A 109 -16.82 25.75 -14.06
CA GLN A 109 -16.92 24.91 -12.87
C GLN A 109 -15.89 23.76 -12.88
N HIS A 110 -15.49 23.25 -14.05
CA HIS A 110 -14.57 22.11 -14.14
C HIS A 110 -13.63 22.19 -15.36
N ILE A 111 -12.36 21.83 -15.14
CA ILE A 111 -11.37 21.58 -16.21
C ILE A 111 -11.11 20.08 -16.23
N ILE A 112 -11.11 19.46 -17.41
CA ILE A 112 -10.76 18.04 -17.57
C ILE A 112 -9.51 17.93 -18.44
N PHE A 113 -8.49 17.27 -17.88
CA PHE A 113 -7.28 16.90 -18.59
C PHE A 113 -7.49 15.52 -19.21
N MET A 114 -6.98 15.28 -20.42
CA MET A 114 -6.96 13.95 -21.00
C MET A 114 -5.58 13.69 -21.60
N TYR A 115 -5.02 12.53 -21.27
CA TYR A 115 -3.72 12.08 -21.75
C TYR A 115 -3.93 10.99 -22.80
N TYR A 116 -3.14 11.04 -23.87
CA TYR A 116 -3.09 9.94 -24.84
C TYR A 116 -1.64 9.51 -25.09
N GLN A 117 -1.38 8.22 -24.94
CA GLN A 117 -0.13 7.57 -25.35
C GLN A 117 -0.43 6.57 -26.47
N ALA A 118 0.13 6.80 -27.65
CA ALA A 118 0.23 5.80 -28.69
C ALA A 118 1.43 4.90 -28.37
N ASP A 119 1.23 3.83 -27.58
CA ASP A 119 1.96 2.55 -27.67
C ASP A 119 1.68 1.66 -26.44
N ASN A 120 1.12 0.47 -26.72
CA ASN A 120 0.58 -0.51 -25.77
C ASN A 120 1.59 -1.11 -24.80
N LYS A 121 1.80 -0.48 -23.63
CA LYS A 121 2.30 -1.16 -22.42
C LYS A 121 1.61 -0.64 -21.16
N TYR A 122 0.99 -1.59 -20.46
CA TYR A 122 0.18 -1.47 -19.25
C TYR A 122 0.69 -0.45 -18.23
N PHE A 123 -0.23 0.41 -17.77
CA PHE A 123 0.04 1.38 -16.72
C PHE A 123 -1.15 1.46 -15.74
N CYS A 124 -0.85 1.32 -14.44
CA CYS A 124 -1.72 1.68 -13.34
C CYS A 124 -0.85 2.50 -12.36
N ARG A 125 -0.99 3.84 -12.35
CA ARG A 125 -0.33 4.73 -11.39
C ARG A 125 -1.38 5.49 -10.57
N ASN A 126 -1.22 5.49 -9.25
CA ASN A 126 -1.87 6.43 -8.34
C ASN A 126 -1.00 7.69 -8.26
N HIS A 127 -1.57 8.86 -8.54
CA HIS A 127 -0.87 10.16 -8.44
C HIS A 127 -1.07 10.72 -7.02
N GLY A 128 -0.02 11.21 -6.36
CA GLY A 128 -0.09 11.72 -4.99
C GLY A 128 0.55 13.11 -4.88
N TYR A 129 -0.27 14.16 -4.86
CA TYR A 129 0.23 15.53 -4.68
C TYR A 129 0.97 15.71 -3.34
N ARG A 130 2.21 16.21 -3.41
CA ARG A 130 2.95 16.76 -2.26
C ARG A 130 2.31 18.09 -1.83
N ALA A 131 1.40 18.06 -0.86
CA ALA A 131 1.09 19.25 -0.08
C ALA A 131 2.20 19.49 0.95
N GLU A 132 2.66 20.72 1.10
CA GLU A 132 3.60 21.10 2.17
C GLU A 132 2.95 20.83 3.55
N ASP A 133 3.73 20.19 4.43
CA ASP A 133 3.33 19.79 5.79
C ASP A 133 2.81 21.01 6.58
N PRO A 134 1.52 21.08 6.95
CA PRO A 134 1.11 22.01 7.97
C PRO A 134 1.79 21.57 9.26
N LYS A 135 2.81 22.32 9.70
CA LYS A 135 3.58 22.05 10.94
C LYS A 135 2.66 22.00 12.17
N ILE A 136 2.01 20.85 12.41
CA ILE A 136 1.27 20.58 13.64
C ILE A 136 2.31 20.10 14.66
N VAL A 137 2.83 21.06 15.41
CA VAL A 137 3.71 20.80 16.54
C VAL A 137 2.88 20.20 17.68
N TYR A 138 2.91 18.88 17.80
CA TYR A 138 2.36 18.16 18.95
C TYR A 138 3.47 17.76 19.91
N ASN A 139 3.22 17.95 21.21
CA ASN A 139 4.14 17.61 22.28
C ASN A 139 4.00 16.13 22.68
N SER A 140 5.05 15.33 22.43
CA SER A 140 5.12 13.91 22.81
C SER A 140 5.42 13.67 24.31
N ASP A 141 5.37 14.71 25.13
CA ASP A 141 5.55 14.63 26.58
C ASP A 141 4.47 13.73 27.20
N GLY A 142 4.85 12.47 27.43
CA GLY A 142 4.01 11.41 27.98
C GLY A 142 4.01 10.12 27.18
N ASP A 143 4.57 10.10 25.97
CA ASP A 143 4.75 8.87 25.21
C ASP A 143 5.86 8.03 25.83
N ASN A 144 5.55 6.75 26.09
CA ASN A 144 6.49 5.79 26.66
C ASN A 144 7.10 4.84 25.61
N LEU A 145 6.55 4.82 24.39
CA LEU A 145 7.26 4.37 23.21
C LEU A 145 7.71 5.59 22.41
N LYS A 146 9.01 5.65 22.11
CA LYS A 146 9.62 6.79 21.42
C LYS A 146 9.61 6.58 19.90
N ALA A 147 9.60 7.70 19.17
CA ALA A 147 9.75 7.69 17.72
C ALA A 147 10.99 6.88 17.31
N LEU A 148 10.82 6.00 16.34
CA LEU A 148 11.90 5.11 15.91
C LEU A 148 12.78 5.74 14.83
N HIS A 149 12.15 6.42 13.87
CA HIS A 149 12.81 6.99 12.70
C HIS A 149 12.28 8.39 12.39
N SER A 150 13.16 9.20 11.82
CA SER A 150 12.82 10.47 11.18
C SER A 150 12.24 10.26 9.78
N PRO A 151 11.48 11.22 9.22
CA PRO A 151 11.03 11.16 7.83
C PRO A 151 12.18 11.00 6.85
N GLU A 152 13.31 11.69 7.09
CA GLU A 152 14.48 11.67 6.22
C GLU A 152 15.11 10.27 6.15
N GLU A 153 15.23 9.58 7.28
CA GLU A 153 15.72 8.19 7.30
C GLU A 153 14.79 7.23 6.56
N ILE A 154 13.47 7.40 6.74
CA ILE A 154 12.47 6.57 6.06
C ILE A 154 12.53 6.81 4.55
N ILE A 155 12.58 8.06 4.10
CA ILE A 155 12.69 8.41 2.68
C ILE A 155 13.99 7.85 2.09
N ALA A 156 15.12 8.06 2.77
CA ALA A 156 16.41 7.57 2.29
C ALA A 156 16.47 6.04 2.18
N ARG A 157 15.82 5.31 3.08
CA ARG A 157 15.69 3.85 2.98
C ARG A 157 14.70 3.42 1.90
N HIS A 158 13.59 4.14 1.74
CA HIS A 158 12.62 3.88 0.69
C HIS A 158 13.20 4.08 -0.72
N ASP A 159 14.04 5.09 -0.90
CA ASP A 159 14.72 5.37 -2.17
C ASP A 159 15.56 4.19 -2.69
N GLN A 160 15.97 3.26 -1.80
CA GLN A 160 16.71 2.06 -2.17
C GLN A 160 15.83 0.94 -2.76
N ILE A 161 14.50 1.06 -2.66
CA ILE A 161 13.53 0.05 -3.10
C ILE A 161 12.48 0.56 -4.09
N LYS A 162 12.33 1.88 -4.26
CA LYS A 162 11.31 2.47 -5.14
C LYS A 162 11.42 2.05 -6.61
N ASP A 163 12.59 1.62 -7.07
CA ASP A 163 12.77 1.19 -8.46
C ASP A 163 12.34 -0.27 -8.71
N PHE A 164 11.91 -1.01 -7.69
CA PHE A 164 11.48 -2.42 -7.82
C PHE A 164 10.00 -2.60 -8.17
N TYR A 165 9.28 -1.52 -8.50
CA TYR A 165 7.88 -1.58 -8.93
C TYR A 165 7.63 -2.51 -10.13
N PHE A 166 8.63 -2.60 -11.01
CA PHE A 166 8.69 -3.56 -12.09
C PHE A 166 9.85 -4.51 -11.79
N ASP A 167 9.49 -5.67 -11.25
CA ASP A 167 10.46 -6.71 -10.95
C ASP A 167 11.12 -7.23 -12.25
N GLY A 168 12.30 -7.82 -12.10
CA GLY A 168 13.03 -8.41 -13.23
C GLY A 168 12.41 -9.71 -13.73
N ASN A 169 12.88 -10.18 -14.88
CA ASN A 169 12.57 -11.52 -15.39
C ASN A 169 13.25 -12.61 -14.54
N PHE A 170 12.84 -13.86 -14.73
CA PHE A 170 13.55 -15.02 -14.20
C PHE A 170 14.92 -15.19 -14.86
N GLU A 171 15.87 -15.79 -14.13
CA GLU A 171 17.11 -16.32 -14.71
C GLU A 171 16.83 -17.64 -15.43
N GLU A 172 16.01 -18.49 -14.83
CA GLU A 172 15.45 -19.69 -15.44
C GLU A 172 13.94 -19.71 -15.21
N GLU A 173 13.14 -19.76 -16.28
CA GLU A 173 11.69 -19.75 -16.16
C GLU A 173 11.19 -20.99 -15.39
N PRO A 174 10.32 -20.81 -14.38
CA PRO A 174 9.64 -21.92 -13.73
C PRO A 174 8.71 -22.63 -14.70
N ILE A 175 8.46 -23.93 -14.46
CA ILE A 175 7.45 -24.71 -15.19
C ILE A 175 6.58 -25.40 -14.15
N ASP A 176 5.28 -25.12 -14.18
CA ASP A 176 4.26 -25.67 -13.29
C ASP A 176 3.21 -26.53 -14.03
N GLU A 177 3.50 -26.89 -15.28
CA GLU A 177 2.70 -27.83 -16.09
C GLU A 177 3.55 -28.99 -16.64
N ALA A 178 2.95 -30.17 -16.77
CA ALA A 178 3.58 -31.42 -17.24
C ALA A 178 4.77 -31.91 -16.39
N ILE A 179 6.00 -31.45 -16.64
CA ILE A 179 7.20 -31.83 -15.87
C ILE A 179 7.68 -30.59 -15.12
N PHE A 180 7.48 -30.60 -13.81
CA PHE A 180 7.71 -29.42 -12.99
C PHE A 180 9.19 -29.10 -12.92
N LYS A 181 9.50 -27.81 -13.06
CA LYS A 181 10.84 -27.26 -12.86
C LYS A 181 10.74 -26.04 -11.97
N PRO A 182 11.62 -25.93 -10.97
CA PRO A 182 11.54 -24.83 -10.03
C PRO A 182 11.84 -23.50 -10.72
N GLY A 183 12.69 -23.47 -11.74
CA GLY A 183 13.22 -22.22 -12.28
C GLY A 183 14.12 -21.52 -11.26
N LYS A 184 14.49 -20.26 -11.53
CA LYS A 184 15.41 -19.47 -10.72
C LYS A 184 15.12 -17.98 -10.86
N LEU A 185 14.94 -17.31 -9.73
CA LEU A 185 14.78 -15.84 -9.69
C LEU A 185 16.07 -15.15 -10.14
N SER A 186 15.92 -14.03 -10.85
CA SER A 186 17.06 -13.15 -11.11
C SER A 186 17.55 -12.48 -9.83
N GLU A 187 18.81 -12.03 -9.83
CA GLU A 187 19.38 -11.25 -8.74
C GLU A 187 18.57 -9.96 -8.46
N ARG A 188 17.93 -9.37 -9.48
CA ARG A 188 17.05 -8.21 -9.31
C ARG A 188 15.81 -8.56 -8.49
N GLN A 189 15.16 -9.68 -8.76
CA GLN A 189 14.01 -10.17 -7.98
C GLN A 189 14.40 -10.50 -6.53
N LYS A 190 15.56 -11.16 -6.34
CA LYS A 190 16.11 -11.42 -5.00
C LYS A 190 16.37 -10.13 -4.23
N GLN A 191 16.97 -9.12 -4.86
CA GLN A 191 17.21 -7.81 -4.24
C GLN A 191 15.91 -7.06 -3.93
N SER A 192 14.94 -7.08 -4.86
CA SER A 192 13.60 -6.52 -4.65
C SER A 192 12.97 -7.10 -3.39
N GLY A 193 12.92 -8.43 -3.30
CA GLY A 193 12.31 -9.09 -2.17
C GLY A 193 13.03 -8.83 -0.85
N SER A 194 14.35 -9.02 -0.83
CA SER A 194 15.15 -8.87 0.39
C SER A 194 15.16 -7.45 0.93
N LYS A 195 15.36 -6.44 0.08
CA LYS A 195 15.35 -5.04 0.51
C LYS A 195 13.96 -4.59 0.95
N THR A 196 12.90 -5.10 0.34
CA THR A 196 11.52 -4.76 0.75
C THR A 196 11.16 -5.34 2.10
N VAL A 197 11.49 -6.61 2.37
CA VAL A 197 11.32 -7.22 3.71
C VAL A 197 12.08 -6.41 4.75
N ASN A 198 13.34 -6.08 4.47
CA ASN A 198 14.17 -5.31 5.39
C ASN A 198 13.64 -3.88 5.59
N PHE A 199 13.09 -3.23 4.56
CA PHE A 199 12.43 -1.92 4.73
C PHE A 199 11.19 -1.99 5.62
N ILE A 200 10.33 -3.00 5.44
CA ILE A 200 9.17 -3.23 6.31
C ILE A 200 9.62 -3.43 7.77
N ARG A 201 10.70 -4.19 7.98
CA ARG A 201 11.28 -4.46 9.30
C ARG A 201 11.90 -3.22 9.93
N PHE A 202 12.61 -2.42 9.13
CA PHE A 202 13.12 -1.10 9.49
C PHE A 202 12.00 -0.21 10.00
N LEU A 203 10.89 -0.05 9.26
CA LEU A 203 9.74 0.75 9.68
C LEU A 203 9.18 0.36 11.07
N ALA A 204 9.32 -0.91 11.47
CA ALA A 204 8.84 -1.43 12.75
C ALA A 204 9.89 -1.43 13.88
N GLY A 205 11.14 -1.04 13.60
CA GLY A 205 12.25 -1.05 14.56
C GLY A 205 12.72 -2.44 15.00
N VAL A 206 12.58 -3.44 14.14
CA VAL A 206 13.17 -4.77 14.35
C VAL A 206 14.40 -4.94 13.46
N ASP A 207 15.23 -5.97 13.73
CA ASP A 207 16.43 -6.28 12.95
C ASP A 207 16.14 -6.33 11.45
N ASP A 208 16.62 -5.35 10.69
CA ASP A 208 16.39 -5.15 9.27
C ASP A 208 17.56 -5.65 8.40
N ASN A 209 18.41 -6.52 8.94
CA ASN A 209 19.53 -7.12 8.23
C ASN A 209 19.31 -8.60 7.93
N ILE A 210 18.07 -8.98 7.59
CA ILE A 210 17.74 -10.36 7.25
C ILE A 210 18.36 -10.70 5.90
N GLN A 211 19.15 -11.77 5.89
CA GLN A 211 19.83 -12.25 4.69
C GLN A 211 18.99 -13.30 3.98
N LEU A 212 19.13 -13.33 2.65
CA LEU A 212 18.68 -14.47 1.86
C LEU A 212 19.58 -15.67 2.14
N ASP A 213 18.97 -16.84 2.17
CA ASP A 213 19.66 -18.11 2.22
C ASP A 213 19.32 -18.91 0.98
N GLU A 214 20.33 -19.38 0.24
CA GLU A 214 20.11 -20.05 -1.04
C GLU A 214 19.35 -21.38 -0.88
N ASN A 215 19.50 -22.09 0.25
CA ASN A 215 18.69 -23.29 0.50
C ASN A 215 17.23 -22.91 0.76
N LEU A 216 16.98 -21.82 1.49
CA LEU A 216 15.62 -21.33 1.71
C LEU A 216 14.99 -20.78 0.42
N ASN A 217 15.78 -20.15 -0.46
CA ASN A 217 15.33 -19.75 -1.79
C ASN A 217 14.92 -20.98 -2.61
N ASP A 218 15.72 -22.05 -2.61
CA ASP A 218 15.41 -23.30 -3.29
C ASP A 218 14.08 -23.89 -2.79
N LEU A 219 13.90 -23.98 -1.46
CA LEU A 219 12.65 -24.44 -0.86
C LEU A 219 11.45 -23.55 -1.22
N SER A 220 11.61 -22.23 -1.17
CA SER A 220 10.56 -21.29 -1.56
C SER A 220 10.19 -21.43 -3.03
N GLN A 221 11.17 -21.55 -3.92
CA GLN A 221 10.93 -21.67 -5.36
C GLN A 221 10.16 -22.95 -5.69
N HIS A 222 10.54 -24.09 -5.08
CA HIS A 222 9.78 -25.33 -5.20
C HIS A 222 8.35 -25.21 -4.66
N ALA A 223 8.17 -24.50 -3.55
CA ALA A 223 6.84 -24.23 -2.99
C ALA A 223 5.97 -23.34 -3.90
N ALA A 224 6.59 -22.40 -4.62
CA ALA A 224 5.90 -21.51 -5.55
C ALA A 224 5.30 -22.28 -6.73
N ILE A 225 5.99 -23.33 -7.21
CA ILE A 225 5.46 -24.22 -8.26
C ILE A 225 4.18 -24.92 -7.79
N LEU A 226 4.21 -25.59 -6.63
CA LEU A 226 3.00 -26.26 -6.12
C LEU A 226 1.86 -25.26 -5.88
N TYR A 227 2.19 -24.08 -5.36
CA TYR A 227 1.20 -23.05 -5.11
C TYR A 227 0.57 -22.53 -6.41
N SER A 228 1.38 -22.32 -7.46
CA SER A 228 0.91 -21.90 -8.79
C SER A 228 0.02 -22.94 -9.45
N ALA A 229 0.43 -24.21 -9.39
CA ALA A 229 -0.33 -25.35 -9.89
C ALA A 229 -1.61 -25.65 -9.10
N GLY A 230 -1.87 -24.94 -7.99
CA GLY A 230 -3.03 -25.20 -7.12
C GLY A 230 -2.95 -26.54 -6.37
N ILE A 231 -1.75 -27.08 -6.18
CA ILE A 231 -1.51 -28.37 -5.52
C ILE A 231 -1.26 -28.15 -4.03
N ASN A 232 -2.06 -28.82 -3.20
CA ASN A 232 -1.79 -28.94 -1.78
C ASN A 232 -0.97 -30.22 -1.52
N PRO A 233 0.27 -30.14 -1.03
CA PRO A 233 1.12 -31.31 -0.82
C PRO A 233 0.67 -32.22 0.34
N GLU A 234 -0.39 -31.88 1.06
CA GLU A 234 -1.04 -32.79 2.02
C GLU A 234 -2.12 -33.67 1.38
N ASP A 235 -2.52 -33.39 0.14
CA ASP A 235 -3.48 -34.21 -0.58
C ASP A 235 -2.79 -35.46 -1.14
N ASN A 236 -3.53 -36.57 -1.27
CA ASN A 236 -3.01 -37.81 -1.84
C ASN A 236 -2.87 -37.67 -3.37
N ILE A 237 -1.72 -37.14 -3.81
CA ILE A 237 -1.41 -36.87 -5.21
C ILE A 237 -0.37 -37.86 -5.76
N GLU A 238 -0.52 -38.26 -7.02
CA GLU A 238 0.47 -39.06 -7.76
C GLU A 238 1.60 -38.14 -8.27
N PHE A 239 2.44 -37.67 -7.36
CA PHE A 239 3.49 -36.69 -7.67
C PHE A 239 4.52 -37.24 -8.67
N GLU A 240 4.71 -38.57 -8.72
CA GLU A 240 5.70 -39.24 -9.56
C GLU A 240 5.48 -39.02 -11.06
N LEU A 241 4.26 -38.64 -11.46
CA LEU A 241 3.95 -38.31 -12.85
C LEU A 241 4.51 -36.95 -13.30
N PHE A 242 4.73 -36.03 -12.36
CA PHE A 242 5.04 -34.62 -12.67
C PHE A 242 6.38 -34.16 -12.07
N MET A 243 6.88 -34.82 -11.03
CA MET A 243 8.09 -34.42 -10.31
C MET A 243 8.81 -35.60 -9.65
N SER A 244 10.09 -35.41 -9.34
CA SER A 244 10.87 -36.38 -8.58
C SER A 244 10.49 -36.36 -7.08
N GLU A 245 10.82 -37.43 -6.37
CA GLU A 245 10.62 -37.51 -4.91
C GLU A 245 11.38 -36.38 -4.17
N ASP A 246 12.59 -36.03 -4.61
CA ASP A 246 13.38 -34.92 -4.03
C ASP A 246 12.69 -33.57 -4.22
N PHE A 247 12.20 -33.31 -5.44
CA PHE A 247 11.43 -32.10 -5.74
C PHE A 247 10.20 -32.02 -4.83
N TYR A 248 9.43 -33.11 -4.72
CA TYR A 248 8.23 -33.15 -3.88
C TYR A 248 8.54 -32.89 -2.40
N LYS A 249 9.61 -33.50 -1.86
CA LYS A 249 10.06 -33.27 -0.47
C LYS A 249 10.42 -31.82 -0.21
N LYS A 250 11.20 -31.19 -1.10
CA LYS A 250 11.56 -29.77 -1.00
C LYS A 250 10.33 -28.87 -1.09
N ALA A 251 9.47 -29.12 -2.08
CA ALA A 251 8.27 -28.35 -2.30
C ALA A 251 7.32 -28.44 -1.10
N LYS A 252 7.10 -29.64 -0.54
CA LYS A 252 6.30 -29.84 0.67
C LYS A 252 6.87 -29.09 1.87
N LEU A 253 8.19 -29.20 2.11
CA LEU A 253 8.86 -28.50 3.22
C LEU A 253 8.75 -26.98 3.07
N GLY A 254 9.03 -26.44 1.88
CA GLY A 254 8.87 -25.02 1.58
C GLY A 254 7.42 -24.56 1.72
N TYR A 255 6.46 -25.33 1.20
CA TYR A 255 5.04 -24.98 1.23
C TYR A 255 4.51 -24.88 2.67
N ALA A 256 4.96 -25.76 3.57
CA ALA A 256 4.58 -25.73 4.99
C ALA A 256 5.16 -24.53 5.76
N ASN A 257 6.31 -24.00 5.34
CA ASN A 257 7.09 -23.00 6.08
C ASN A 257 7.11 -21.61 5.45
N THR A 258 6.45 -21.43 4.31
CA THR A 258 6.36 -20.17 3.59
C THR A 258 5.03 -19.45 3.83
N ILE A 259 5.07 -18.12 3.81
CA ILE A 259 3.88 -17.33 3.46
C ILE A 259 3.65 -17.48 1.96
N LYS A 260 2.39 -17.58 1.56
CA LYS A 260 1.94 -17.69 0.17
C LYS A 260 1.03 -16.51 -0.15
N ALA A 261 1.29 -15.82 -1.26
CA ALA A 261 0.46 -14.72 -1.72
C ALA A 261 0.44 -14.65 -3.24
N ARG A 262 -0.67 -14.15 -3.79
CA ARG A 262 -0.90 -14.00 -5.23
C ARG A 262 -1.34 -12.59 -5.54
N LEU A 263 -0.71 -11.95 -6.53
CA LEU A 263 -1.05 -10.60 -6.98
C LEU A 263 -0.97 -10.52 -8.50
N CYS A 264 -2.01 -10.00 -9.14
CA CYS A 264 -2.10 -9.93 -10.60
C CYS A 264 -0.90 -9.25 -11.28
N SER A 265 -0.17 -8.37 -10.60
CA SER A 265 1.01 -7.70 -11.15
C SER A 265 2.28 -8.54 -11.18
N GLY A 266 2.33 -9.68 -10.47
CA GLY A 266 3.55 -10.51 -10.38
C GLY A 266 4.75 -9.79 -9.75
N SER A 267 4.52 -8.72 -8.98
CA SER A 267 5.61 -7.98 -8.34
C SER A 267 5.84 -8.46 -6.91
N ILE A 268 7.02 -8.99 -6.62
CA ILE A 268 7.48 -9.38 -5.28
C ILE A 268 7.42 -8.16 -4.35
N TYR A 269 7.87 -7.00 -4.80
CA TYR A 269 7.79 -5.75 -4.04
C TYR A 269 6.35 -5.48 -3.57
N ARG A 270 5.37 -5.50 -4.48
CA ARG A 270 3.96 -5.24 -4.16
C ARG A 270 3.34 -6.33 -3.29
N VAL A 271 3.72 -7.59 -3.51
CA VAL A 271 3.30 -8.73 -2.67
C VAL A 271 3.74 -8.51 -1.23
N LEU A 272 5.00 -8.16 -1.01
CA LEU A 272 5.54 -7.96 0.33
C LEU A 272 4.87 -6.80 1.06
N ILE A 273 4.56 -5.71 0.35
CA ILE A 273 3.77 -4.60 0.91
C ILE A 273 2.37 -5.07 1.30
N GLN A 274 1.71 -5.85 0.45
CA GLN A 274 0.38 -6.40 0.77
C GLN A 274 0.42 -7.34 1.98
N LEU A 275 1.48 -8.14 2.12
CA LEU A 275 1.70 -8.98 3.30
C LEU A 275 1.92 -8.16 4.57
N ALA A 276 2.53 -6.98 4.46
CA ALA A 276 2.67 -6.04 5.58
C ALA A 276 1.34 -5.33 5.93
N TYR A 277 0.50 -5.03 4.94
CA TYR A 277 -0.84 -4.47 5.20
C TYR A 277 -1.69 -5.40 6.05
N ASP A 278 -1.61 -6.70 5.77
CA ASP A 278 -2.33 -7.75 6.46
C ASP A 278 -3.86 -7.48 6.47
N VAL A 279 -4.46 -7.77 5.32
CA VAL A 279 -5.67 -7.13 4.75
C VAL A 279 -6.95 -7.13 5.62
N ARG A 280 -7.71 -6.06 5.37
CA ARG A 280 -9.09 -5.67 5.72
C ARG A 280 -10.01 -6.69 6.43
N ASN A 281 -10.11 -7.93 5.92
CA ASN A 281 -11.04 -8.93 6.44
C ASN A 281 -10.57 -9.52 7.77
N CYS A 282 -11.37 -9.28 8.80
CA CYS A 282 -11.28 -9.80 10.16
C CYS A 282 -11.36 -11.34 10.32
N THR A 283 -11.32 -12.10 9.22
CA THR A 283 -11.24 -13.57 9.25
C THR A 283 -9.84 -14.01 9.67
N VAL A 284 -9.59 -13.89 10.98
CA VAL A 284 -8.76 -14.65 11.96
C VAL A 284 -7.44 -15.33 11.52
N ASN A 285 -7.22 -15.69 10.26
CA ASN A 285 -6.06 -16.44 9.77
C ASN A 285 -5.02 -15.62 8.99
N GLN A 286 -5.30 -14.37 8.60
CA GLN A 286 -4.36 -13.60 7.78
C GLN A 286 -3.42 -12.70 8.59
N SER A 287 -3.87 -12.18 9.75
CA SER A 287 -3.09 -11.35 10.72
C SER A 287 -1.73 -11.92 11.17
N GLY A 288 -1.42 -13.15 10.78
CA GLY A 288 -0.14 -13.80 11.02
C GLY A 288 0.96 -13.39 10.04
N ASN A 289 0.64 -12.86 8.86
CA ASN A 289 1.66 -12.59 7.84
C ASN A 289 2.56 -11.43 8.22
N ARG A 290 1.98 -10.28 8.62
CA ARG A 290 2.76 -9.16 9.15
C ARG A 290 3.51 -9.55 10.41
N ARG A 291 2.90 -10.34 11.30
CA ARG A 291 3.57 -10.82 12.53
C ARG A 291 4.75 -11.74 12.25
N LYS A 292 4.70 -12.60 11.23
CA LYS A 292 5.85 -13.39 10.79
C LYS A 292 6.94 -12.48 10.22
N LEU A 293 6.58 -11.53 9.34
CA LEU A 293 7.51 -10.55 8.77
C LEU A 293 8.23 -9.73 9.84
N LEU A 294 7.50 -9.33 10.88
CA LEU A 294 8.01 -8.51 11.98
C LEU A 294 8.55 -9.33 13.17
N SER A 295 8.67 -10.65 13.04
CA SER A 295 9.19 -11.49 14.13
C SER A 295 10.62 -11.05 14.50
N PRO A 296 10.90 -10.73 15.77
CA PRO A 296 12.25 -10.37 16.20
C PRO A 296 13.19 -11.59 16.17
N TYR A 297 12.64 -12.79 16.13
CA TYR A 297 13.39 -14.04 16.04
C TYR A 297 13.75 -14.43 14.61
N LEU A 298 13.22 -13.72 13.59
CA LEU A 298 13.56 -14.02 12.20
C LEU A 298 15.07 -13.89 11.99
N ASN A 299 15.67 -14.93 11.42
CA ASN A 299 17.11 -15.01 11.20
C ASN A 299 17.47 -14.89 9.72
N LYS A 300 16.92 -15.80 8.91
CA LYS A 300 17.09 -15.84 7.46
C LYS A 300 15.75 -15.89 6.76
N MET A 301 15.77 -15.60 5.46
CA MET A 301 14.60 -15.74 4.62
C MET A 301 14.94 -16.40 3.29
N GLY A 302 13.91 -16.89 2.60
CA GLY A 302 14.02 -17.38 1.23
C GLY A 302 12.82 -16.93 0.40
N ILE A 303 13.02 -16.63 -0.88
CA ILE A 303 11.98 -16.10 -1.76
C ILE A 303 11.85 -16.99 -2.98
N GLY A 304 10.61 -17.23 -3.39
CA GLY A 304 10.27 -17.98 -4.59
C GLY A 304 9.11 -17.34 -5.32
N GLN A 305 9.08 -17.52 -6.64
CA GLN A 305 8.00 -17.01 -7.48
C GLN A 305 7.74 -17.93 -8.67
N CYS A 306 6.47 -18.16 -8.98
CA CYS A 306 6.03 -18.77 -10.23
C CYS A 306 4.89 -17.92 -10.75
N ASP A 307 5.04 -17.31 -11.93
CA ASP A 307 4.13 -16.29 -12.45
C ASP A 307 3.77 -15.23 -11.40
N ASN A 308 2.49 -15.20 -11.01
CA ASN A 308 1.91 -14.25 -10.08
C ASN A 308 1.76 -14.78 -8.66
N TYR A 309 2.37 -15.93 -8.37
CA TYR A 309 2.39 -16.60 -7.07
C TYR A 309 3.75 -16.45 -6.42
N THR A 310 3.78 -15.84 -5.24
CA THR A 310 5.01 -15.61 -4.47
C THR A 310 4.97 -16.38 -3.16
N THR A 311 6.11 -16.98 -2.83
CA THR A 311 6.36 -17.66 -1.56
C THR A 311 7.50 -17.00 -0.81
N LEU A 312 7.33 -16.86 0.49
CA LEU A 312 8.32 -16.25 1.38
C LEU A 312 8.57 -17.14 2.59
N TYR A 313 9.73 -17.77 2.64
CA TYR A 313 10.18 -18.58 3.76
C TYR A 313 10.70 -17.66 4.85
N ILE A 314 9.98 -17.57 5.97
CA ILE A 314 10.35 -16.75 7.14
C ILE A 314 10.07 -17.50 8.45
N SER A 315 10.16 -18.82 8.41
CA SER A 315 10.00 -19.69 9.58
C SER A 315 11.35 -20.12 10.19
N ASP A 316 12.48 -19.65 9.64
CA ASP A 316 13.80 -19.80 10.26
C ASP A 316 13.95 -18.80 11.42
N LEU A 317 13.67 -19.28 12.63
CA LEU A 317 13.63 -18.47 13.83
C LEU A 317 14.79 -18.80 14.77
N ASP A 318 15.62 -17.80 15.07
CA ASP A 318 16.60 -17.83 16.13
C ASP A 318 15.98 -17.33 17.44
N LYS A 319 15.59 -18.27 18.30
CA LYS A 319 15.01 -17.99 19.62
C LYS A 319 16.01 -17.43 20.64
N THR A 320 17.29 -17.34 20.30
CA THR A 320 18.29 -16.67 21.15
C THR A 320 18.29 -15.15 20.96
N LYS A 321 17.73 -14.65 19.85
CA LYS A 321 17.52 -13.22 19.63
C LYS A 321 16.55 -12.66 20.68
N LYS A 322 16.85 -11.44 21.15
CA LYS A 322 16.01 -10.73 22.12
C LYS A 322 14.95 -9.90 21.43
N PHE A 323 13.85 -9.69 22.13
CA PHE A 323 12.83 -8.75 21.72
C PHE A 323 13.39 -7.31 21.82
N PRO A 324 13.43 -6.53 20.72
CA PRO A 324 14.23 -5.30 20.67
C PRO A 324 13.58 -4.10 21.38
N LEU A 325 12.25 -4.10 21.51
CA LEU A 325 11.45 -2.97 21.99
C LEU A 325 10.50 -3.43 23.11
N PRO A 326 9.94 -2.55 23.95
CA PRO A 326 8.85 -2.95 24.86
C PRO A 326 7.63 -3.50 24.12
N ALA A 327 7.38 -3.00 22.90
CA ALA A 327 6.41 -3.53 21.97
C ALA A 327 6.82 -3.22 20.53
N ILE A 328 6.51 -4.12 19.59
CA ILE A 328 6.61 -3.88 18.15
C ILE A 328 5.22 -3.47 17.67
N CYS A 329 5.08 -2.21 17.24
CA CYS A 329 3.80 -1.67 16.77
C CYS A 329 3.81 -1.41 15.26
N TRP A 330 2.65 -1.57 14.62
CA TRP A 330 2.40 -1.23 13.23
C TRP A 330 1.04 -0.52 13.11
N PRO A 331 1.01 0.75 12.69
CA PRO A 331 2.16 1.61 12.42
C PRO A 331 3.02 1.85 13.68
N ALA A 332 4.30 2.11 13.49
CA ALA A 332 5.24 2.32 14.58
C ALA A 332 5.17 3.76 15.15
N PRO A 333 5.67 4.00 16.38
CA PRO A 333 5.76 5.34 16.95
C PRO A 333 6.64 6.27 16.11
N GLY A 334 6.25 7.55 16.04
CA GLY A 334 6.98 8.57 15.27
C GLY A 334 6.35 8.76 13.90
N TYR A 335 7.15 8.64 12.84
CA TYR A 335 6.71 8.85 11.46
C TYR A 335 6.42 7.52 10.78
N PHE A 336 5.35 7.47 9.99
CA PHE A 336 4.95 6.26 9.28
C PHE A 336 4.42 6.59 7.88
N PRO A 337 4.88 5.90 6.82
CA PRO A 337 4.45 6.19 5.47
C PRO A 337 3.02 5.69 5.20
N THR A 338 2.16 6.54 4.64
CA THR A 338 0.77 6.19 4.29
C THR A 338 0.70 5.06 3.28
N GLU A 339 1.74 4.88 2.48
CA GLU A 339 1.79 3.85 1.45
C GLU A 339 2.09 2.47 2.00
N PHE A 340 2.42 2.38 3.29
CA PHE A 340 2.53 1.12 4.04
C PHE A 340 1.36 0.92 5.02
N PHE A 341 0.37 1.83 5.06
CA PHE A 341 -0.79 1.73 5.93
C PHE A 341 -2.03 2.47 5.41
N GLY A 342 -3.00 1.71 4.89
CA GLY A 342 -4.25 2.23 4.32
C GLY A 342 -5.48 2.08 5.22
N ILE A 343 -6.61 2.61 4.76
CA ILE A 343 -7.89 2.57 5.47
C ILE A 343 -8.34 1.14 5.77
N GLY A 344 -8.91 0.96 6.97
CA GLY A 344 -9.44 -0.31 7.43
C GLY A 344 -8.35 -1.32 7.82
N HIS A 345 -7.06 -1.00 7.61
CA HIS A 345 -5.96 -1.85 8.03
C HIS A 345 -5.91 -1.95 9.56
N LEU A 346 -5.63 -3.15 10.04
CA LEU A 346 -5.48 -3.42 11.46
C LEU A 346 -4.20 -2.78 11.97
N TRP A 347 -4.31 -2.03 13.06
CA TRP A 347 -3.19 -1.69 13.91
C TRP A 347 -2.80 -2.92 14.71
N SER A 348 -1.52 -3.03 15.05
CA SER A 348 -1.02 -4.11 15.89
C SER A 348 0.04 -3.60 16.85
N CYS A 349 0.04 -4.10 18.08
CA CYS A 349 1.17 -3.99 19.00
C CYS A 349 1.45 -5.35 19.63
N THR A 350 2.59 -5.94 19.31
CA THR A 350 3.10 -7.17 19.93
C THR A 350 3.94 -6.80 21.12
N LEU A 351 3.58 -7.29 22.31
CA LEU A 351 4.30 -6.98 23.55
C LEU A 351 5.51 -7.90 23.74
N ASP A 352 6.57 -7.35 24.31
CA ASP A 352 7.73 -8.12 24.76
C ASP A 352 7.32 -9.11 25.87
N PRO A 353 7.37 -10.43 25.62
CA PRO A 353 6.98 -11.44 26.61
C PRO A 353 7.92 -11.48 27.82
N GLU A 354 9.11 -10.90 27.74
CA GLU A 354 10.04 -10.77 28.87
C GLU A 354 9.74 -9.55 29.75
N LYS A 355 8.82 -8.68 29.35
CA LYS A 355 8.42 -7.48 30.11
C LYS A 355 6.97 -7.50 30.55
N PHE A 356 6.08 -8.06 29.73
CA PHE A 356 4.65 -8.05 29.95
C PHE A 356 4.11 -9.46 30.17
N LYS A 357 3.12 -9.58 31.06
CA LYS A 357 2.27 -10.78 31.08
C LYS A 357 1.42 -10.83 29.82
N THR A 358 0.96 -12.03 29.47
CA THR A 358 -0.06 -12.19 28.43
C THR A 358 -1.26 -11.31 28.75
N PRO A 359 -1.66 -10.39 27.84
CA PRO A 359 -2.77 -9.50 28.10
C PRO A 359 -4.08 -10.25 28.29
N ASP A 360 -4.84 -9.84 29.31
CA ASP A 360 -6.19 -10.33 29.55
C ASP A 360 -7.16 -9.60 28.59
N PRO A 361 -7.80 -10.32 27.64
CA PRO A 361 -8.69 -9.69 26.66
C PRO A 361 -9.78 -8.83 27.30
N GLU A 362 -10.29 -9.22 28.47
CA GLU A 362 -11.38 -8.53 29.18
C GLU A 362 -10.93 -7.21 29.81
N LYS A 363 -9.62 -7.02 30.00
CA LYS A 363 -9.04 -5.83 30.65
C LYS A 363 -8.42 -4.85 29.67
N VAL A 364 -7.99 -5.33 28.50
CA VAL A 364 -7.33 -4.47 27.51
C VAL A 364 -8.31 -3.44 26.97
N LYS A 365 -7.89 -2.19 26.98
CA LYS A 365 -8.60 -1.08 26.33
C LYS A 365 -7.63 -0.27 25.50
N VAL A 366 -8.06 0.14 24.31
CA VAL A 366 -7.27 0.98 23.40
C VAL A 366 -8.01 2.27 23.13
N ILE A 367 -7.36 3.40 23.42
CA ILE A 367 -7.86 4.73 23.07
C ILE A 367 -7.03 5.23 21.90
N ILE A 368 -7.70 5.60 20.81
CA ILE A 368 -7.09 6.17 19.61
C ILE A 368 -7.67 7.57 19.45
N SER A 369 -6.82 8.59 19.35
CA SER A 369 -7.28 9.96 19.12
C SER A 369 -6.61 10.52 17.88
N ARG A 370 -7.42 10.98 16.91
CA ARG A 370 -6.94 11.72 15.74
C ARG A 370 -6.86 13.20 16.11
N ILE A 371 -5.65 13.75 16.10
CA ILE A 371 -5.39 15.08 16.62
C ILE A 371 -5.94 16.16 15.69
N ASN A 372 -5.86 15.96 14.37
CA ASN A 372 -6.21 16.95 13.36
C ASN A 372 -7.67 17.42 13.48
N ASP A 373 -8.60 16.52 13.84
CA ASP A 373 -10.03 16.82 13.98
C ASP A 373 -10.59 16.52 15.38
N LYS A 374 -9.69 16.26 16.35
CA LYS A 374 -10.00 15.99 17.77
C LYS A 374 -10.95 14.80 17.99
N LYS A 375 -11.02 13.87 17.04
CA LYS A 375 -11.82 12.64 17.22
C LYS A 375 -11.11 11.65 18.11
N SER A 376 -11.87 10.86 18.85
CA SER A 376 -11.34 9.85 19.74
C SER A 376 -12.26 8.63 19.82
N TRP A 377 -11.66 7.46 19.79
CA TRP A 377 -12.35 6.17 19.86
C TRP A 377 -11.76 5.38 21.02
N THR A 378 -12.64 4.80 21.85
CA THR A 378 -12.26 3.86 22.91
C THR A 378 -12.73 2.49 22.49
N LEU A 379 -11.79 1.57 22.36
CA LEU A 379 -12.00 0.20 21.94
C LEU A 379 -11.82 -0.72 23.15
N ASP A 380 -12.73 -1.67 23.30
CA ASP A 380 -12.69 -2.73 24.30
C ASP A 380 -13.15 -4.06 23.66
N ASN A 381 -13.15 -5.13 24.44
CA ASN A 381 -13.44 -6.48 23.98
C ASN A 381 -14.87 -6.71 23.49
N SER A 382 -15.79 -5.75 23.69
CA SER A 382 -17.13 -5.81 23.10
C SER A 382 -17.10 -5.55 21.59
N MET A 383 -16.03 -4.93 21.08
CA MET A 383 -15.88 -4.62 19.67
C MET A 383 -15.34 -5.81 18.88
N SER A 384 -16.25 -6.49 18.19
CA SER A 384 -15.92 -7.52 17.20
C SER A 384 -16.03 -6.95 15.78
N ALA A 385 -15.21 -7.45 14.86
CA ALA A 385 -15.23 -6.95 13.50
C ALA A 385 -16.36 -7.61 12.73
N GLU A 386 -17.43 -6.87 12.49
CA GLU A 386 -18.59 -7.29 11.70
C GLU A 386 -18.30 -7.15 10.19
N ASP A 387 -17.47 -6.18 9.81
CA ASP A 387 -17.01 -5.92 8.44
C ASP A 387 -15.59 -5.29 8.44
N ASP A 388 -15.18 -4.62 7.37
CA ASP A 388 -13.86 -3.96 7.23
C ASP A 388 -13.81 -2.53 7.81
N TYR A 389 -14.94 -2.03 8.31
CA TYR A 389 -15.15 -0.63 8.69
C TYR A 389 -15.57 -0.49 10.15
N SER A 390 -16.00 -1.56 10.81
CA SER A 390 -16.36 -1.54 12.22
C SER A 390 -15.13 -1.38 13.13
N GLY A 391 -15.34 -0.81 14.32
CA GLY A 391 -14.34 -0.82 15.39
C GLY A 391 -13.95 -2.26 15.74
N TYR A 392 -12.69 -2.46 16.10
CA TYR A 392 -12.17 -3.80 16.40
C TYR A 392 -11.15 -3.76 17.52
N LEU A 393 -11.23 -4.73 18.43
CA LEU A 393 -10.15 -5.05 19.37
C LEU A 393 -10.06 -6.56 19.56
N LYS A 394 -8.86 -7.10 19.49
CA LYS A 394 -8.58 -8.49 19.82
C LYS A 394 -7.19 -8.65 20.40
N VAL A 395 -7.09 -9.37 21.52
CA VAL A 395 -5.82 -9.95 21.96
C VAL A 395 -5.63 -11.30 21.26
N SER A 396 -4.54 -11.45 20.54
CA SER A 396 -4.19 -12.63 19.76
C SER A 396 -2.93 -13.29 20.29
N ASN A 397 -3.11 -14.54 20.76
CA ASN A 397 -2.05 -15.46 21.15
C ASN A 397 -1.99 -16.67 20.19
N LYS A 398 -2.37 -16.44 18.93
CA LYS A 398 -2.39 -17.46 17.87
C LYS A 398 -1.67 -16.89 16.66
N ALA A 399 -0.74 -17.64 16.05
CA ALA A 399 0.24 -17.27 15.01
C ALA A 399 1.65 -16.91 15.53
N ALA A 400 2.50 -16.27 14.71
CA ALA A 400 3.96 -16.25 14.92
C ALA A 400 4.46 -15.47 16.14
N LEU A 401 3.71 -14.49 16.64
CA LEU A 401 4.07 -13.71 17.83
C LEU A 401 2.90 -13.63 18.81
N ASP A 402 3.01 -14.24 19.98
CA ASP A 402 1.99 -14.13 21.02
C ASP A 402 1.94 -12.73 21.63
N ASN A 403 1.02 -12.49 22.56
CA ASN A 403 0.84 -11.20 23.24
C ASN A 403 0.61 -10.03 22.26
N THR A 404 -0.08 -10.28 21.15
CA THR A 404 -0.36 -9.24 20.15
C THR A 404 -1.74 -8.66 20.33
N ILE A 405 -1.82 -7.34 20.44
CA ILE A 405 -3.06 -6.58 20.50
C ILE A 405 -3.33 -6.05 19.10
N LEU A 406 -4.41 -6.53 18.47
CA LEU A 406 -4.88 -6.11 17.15
C LEU A 406 -6.08 -5.18 17.35
N PHE A 407 -6.08 -4.03 16.68
CA PHE A 407 -7.15 -3.06 16.85
C PHE A 407 -7.32 -2.16 15.64
N ARG A 408 -8.47 -1.50 15.52
CA ARG A 408 -8.65 -0.36 14.61
C ARG A 408 -9.85 0.48 15.06
N PRO A 409 -9.82 1.81 14.85
CA PRO A 409 -11.01 2.62 15.03
C PRO A 409 -12.04 2.28 13.94
N PRO A 410 -13.34 2.52 14.19
CA PRO A 410 -14.34 2.46 13.12
C PRO A 410 -14.02 3.47 12.03
N VAL A 411 -14.22 3.07 10.77
CA VAL A 411 -14.10 3.94 9.60
C VAL A 411 -15.38 4.73 9.46
N GLU A 412 -15.25 6.05 9.34
CA GLU A 412 -16.39 6.93 9.16
C GLU A 412 -16.83 6.92 7.70
N ILE A 413 -18.08 6.55 7.47
CA ILE A 413 -18.70 6.53 6.16
C ILE A 413 -19.45 7.85 5.97
N ASN A 414 -19.14 8.60 4.91
CA ASN A 414 -19.99 9.70 4.50
C ASN A 414 -21.19 9.13 3.71
N GLU A 415 -22.37 9.16 4.32
CA GLU A 415 -23.60 8.62 3.73
C GLU A 415 -24.03 9.35 2.44
N GLU A 416 -23.64 10.61 2.25
CA GLU A 416 -24.04 11.42 1.10
C GLU A 416 -23.34 11.02 -0.20
N ASN A 417 -22.09 10.53 -0.11
CA ASN A 417 -21.28 10.21 -1.31
C ASN A 417 -20.94 8.72 -1.45
N LYS A 418 -21.22 7.86 -0.45
CA LYS A 418 -20.90 6.41 -0.47
C LYS A 418 -19.42 6.09 -0.81
N TYR A 419 -18.53 7.07 -0.77
CA TYR A 419 -17.10 6.91 -1.03
C TYR A 419 -16.33 6.92 0.29
N TYR A 420 -15.43 5.94 0.41
CA TYR A 420 -14.45 5.86 1.47
C TYR A 420 -13.37 6.90 1.21
N TYR A 421 -13.56 8.12 1.70
CA TYR A 421 -12.48 9.11 1.70
C TYR A 421 -11.24 8.49 2.32
N ASN A 422 -10.09 8.68 1.66
CA ASN A 422 -8.75 8.28 2.08
C ASN A 422 -8.35 8.95 3.42
N TYR A 423 -9.03 8.56 4.52
CA TYR A 423 -9.08 9.30 5.79
C TYR A 423 -7.83 9.17 6.65
N TYR A 424 -6.81 8.45 6.19
CA TYR A 424 -5.45 8.87 6.48
C TYR A 424 -5.14 9.99 5.51
N VAL A 425 -5.70 11.17 5.80
CA VAL A 425 -5.20 12.39 5.18
C VAL A 425 -3.70 12.32 5.41
N ASN A 426 -2.90 12.38 4.35
CA ASN A 426 -1.47 12.61 4.50
C ASN A 426 -1.31 13.68 5.60
N TYR A 427 -0.39 13.47 6.55
CA TYR A 427 -0.19 14.36 7.69
C TYR A 427 -1.21 14.22 8.84
N SER A 428 -1.97 13.12 8.89
CA SER A 428 -2.78 12.79 10.08
C SER A 428 -1.90 12.32 11.24
N ILE A 429 -2.15 12.87 12.42
CA ILE A 429 -1.48 12.52 13.67
C ILE A 429 -2.46 11.77 14.55
N TYR A 430 -2.05 10.60 15.02
CA TYR A 430 -2.82 9.79 15.96
C TYR A 430 -2.03 9.55 17.24
N THR A 431 -2.69 9.68 18.38
CA THR A 431 -2.18 9.17 19.65
C THR A 431 -2.88 7.88 20.00
N VAL A 432 -2.12 6.88 20.43
CA VAL A 432 -2.62 5.57 20.86
C VAL A 432 -2.25 5.37 22.33
N LYS A 433 -3.24 4.97 23.13
CA LYS A 433 -3.06 4.56 24.51
C LYS A 433 -3.65 3.18 24.74
N ILE A 434 -2.83 2.23 25.17
CA ILE A 434 -3.23 0.85 25.50
C ILE A 434 -3.11 0.67 27.02
N THR A 435 -4.22 0.31 27.66
CA THR A 435 -4.30 0.10 29.12
C THR A 435 -4.80 -1.30 29.45
N GLY A 436 -4.83 -1.64 30.74
CA GLY A 436 -5.16 -3.00 31.21
C GLY A 436 -4.00 -3.99 31.12
N LEU A 437 -2.79 -3.51 30.82
CA LEU A 437 -1.58 -4.32 30.74
C LEU A 437 -0.97 -4.51 32.13
N GLN A 438 -0.14 -5.55 32.25
CA GLN A 438 0.62 -5.83 33.46
C GLN A 438 2.06 -6.19 33.11
N ASP A 439 3.00 -5.71 33.94
CA ASP A 439 4.37 -6.23 33.92
C ASP A 439 4.42 -7.67 34.47
N LEU A 440 5.58 -8.32 34.34
CA LEU A 440 5.78 -9.69 34.87
C LEU A 440 5.51 -9.82 36.38
N LYS A 441 5.61 -8.74 37.15
CA LYS A 441 5.31 -8.71 38.60
C LYS A 441 3.82 -8.50 38.88
N GLY A 442 2.99 -8.29 37.87
CA GLY A 442 1.56 -8.03 38.00
C GLY A 442 1.23 -6.55 38.28
N LYS A 443 2.21 -5.65 38.23
CA LYS A 443 1.96 -4.21 38.37
C LYS A 443 1.31 -3.69 37.09
N SER A 444 0.34 -2.78 37.25
CA SER A 444 -0.31 -2.12 36.12
C SER A 444 0.72 -1.40 35.23
N ALA A 445 0.56 -1.61 33.93
CA ALA A 445 1.34 -0.98 32.88
C ALA A 445 0.40 -0.44 31.78
N GLU A 446 0.93 0.47 30.97
CA GLU A 446 0.27 1.00 29.78
C GLU A 446 1.29 1.23 28.67
N LEU A 447 0.83 1.25 27.43
CA LEU A 447 1.59 1.77 26.29
C LEU A 447 0.96 3.06 25.82
N LYS A 448 1.78 4.06 25.49
CA LYS A 448 1.34 5.32 24.91
C LYS A 448 2.34 5.77 23.86
N TYR A 449 1.83 6.06 22.66
CA TYR A 449 2.65 6.51 21.55
C TYR A 449 1.86 7.37 20.56
N THR A 450 2.59 8.19 19.82
CA THR A 450 2.07 9.01 18.73
C THR A 450 2.61 8.50 17.40
N VAL A 451 1.75 8.42 16.39
CA VAL A 451 2.14 8.20 14.99
C VAL A 451 1.73 9.41 14.14
N ARG A 452 2.62 9.78 13.22
CA ARG A 452 2.48 10.86 12.25
C ARG A 452 2.57 10.25 10.87
N PHE A 453 1.43 10.17 10.20
CA PHE A 453 1.40 9.69 8.83
C PHE A 453 1.95 10.74 7.88
N PHE A 454 2.78 10.33 6.93
CA PHE A 454 3.29 11.21 5.89
C PHE A 454 3.37 10.42 4.58
N SER A 455 3.44 11.12 3.44
CA SER A 455 3.63 10.48 2.14
C SER A 455 5.10 10.46 1.77
N LEU A 456 5.53 9.37 1.14
CA LEU A 456 6.86 9.23 0.54
C LEU A 456 7.00 10.01 -0.78
N GLY A 457 5.92 10.54 -1.34
CA GLY A 457 5.87 11.25 -2.63
C GLY A 457 5.31 10.38 -3.76
N ASP A 458 5.35 10.88 -5.00
CA ASP A 458 4.84 10.18 -6.20
C ASP A 458 5.60 8.88 -6.52
N TRP A 459 4.87 7.92 -7.09
CA TRP A 459 5.26 6.53 -7.38
C TRP A 459 5.30 6.23 -8.88
#